data_AF-A0A178ZH12-F1
#
_entry.id   AF-A0A178ZH12-F1
#
_cell.length_a   1.000
_cell.length_b   1.000
_cell.length_c   1.000
_cell.angle_alpha   90.00
_cell.angle_beta   90.00
_cell.angle_gamma   90.00
#
_symmetry.space_group_name_H-M   'P 1'
#
loop_
_entity.id
_entity.type
_entity.pdbx_description
1 polymer ?
#
loop_
_entity_poly.entity_id
_entity_poly.type
_entity_poly.pdbx_seq_one_letter_code
_entity_poly.pdbx_strand_id
1 'polypeptide(L)'
;MPKPRASQRPQSTSSSIPATFTDSLPLPTVIVFDLDYTLWPFWVDTHVSAPVKPQNSTPGAFNTRMLDRWGEPYGFYSEVPQILAAAREKGIVMSLASRTHAPDLARDMLKGLHVPASTQGESKEDQETKPLRAIDLFIHPQIYPGSKTTHFRRLQTQLKKSPPPSSAVGGSGHGGQGGRTIPFDEMLFFDDEGRNRNVETELGVTFYLVPDGVDREEVDRGVWEWRKRRGITSNDLRNEEQMAELEG
;
A
#
# COMPACT_ATOMS: atom_id res chain seq x y z
N MET A 1 -47.10 -4.47 4.52
CA MET A 1 -46.00 -4.72 3.56
C MET A 1 -44.88 -5.46 4.29
N PRO A 2 -44.43 -6.63 3.81
CA PRO A 2 -43.30 -7.33 4.42
C PRO A 2 -41.98 -6.63 4.06
N LYS A 3 -41.08 -6.48 5.03
CA LYS A 3 -39.74 -5.91 4.86
C LYS A 3 -38.88 -6.82 3.96
N PRO A 4 -37.98 -6.27 3.12
CA PRO A 4 -37.11 -7.10 2.30
C PRO A 4 -36.15 -7.90 3.19
N ARG A 5 -36.07 -9.20 2.92
CA ARG A 5 -35.15 -10.14 3.54
C ARG A 5 -33.74 -9.80 3.08
N ALA A 6 -32.89 -9.34 4.00
CA ALA A 6 -31.47 -9.14 3.73
C ALA A 6 -30.87 -10.46 3.22
N SER A 7 -30.33 -10.43 2.00
CA SER A 7 -29.53 -11.52 1.44
C SER A 7 -28.28 -11.64 2.30
N GLN A 8 -28.21 -12.68 3.13
CA GLN A 8 -26.98 -13.04 3.82
C GLN A 8 -26.01 -13.53 2.75
N ARG A 9 -25.04 -12.67 2.38
CA ARG A 9 -23.83 -13.10 1.70
C ARG A 9 -23.14 -14.17 2.57
N PRO A 10 -22.66 -15.28 1.99
CA PRO A 10 -21.86 -16.23 2.74
C PRO A 10 -20.64 -15.51 3.32
N GLN A 11 -20.37 -15.75 4.61
CA GLN A 11 -19.23 -15.18 5.31
C GLN A 11 -17.94 -15.68 4.64
N SER A 12 -17.33 -14.81 3.82
CA SER A 12 -16.01 -15.05 3.24
C SER A 12 -14.97 -15.03 4.36
N THR A 13 -14.02 -15.97 4.29
CA THR A 13 -12.90 -16.11 5.21
C THR A 13 -12.22 -14.75 5.49
N SER A 14 -12.10 -14.44 6.78
CA SER A 14 -11.72 -13.16 7.38
C SER A 14 -10.21 -12.86 7.33
N SER A 15 -9.56 -13.12 6.19
CA SER A 15 -8.14 -12.76 6.03
C SER A 15 -7.98 -11.24 6.03
N SER A 16 -7.14 -10.70 6.91
CA SER A 16 -6.75 -9.29 6.94
C SER A 16 -5.75 -8.88 5.84
N ILE A 17 -5.40 -9.82 4.94
CA ILE A 17 -4.36 -9.68 3.92
C ILE A 17 -4.98 -9.83 2.51
N PRO A 18 -4.58 -9.00 1.51
CA PRO A 18 -4.99 -9.16 0.11
C PRO A 18 -4.75 -10.59 -0.41
N ALA A 19 -5.76 -11.18 -1.04
CA ALA A 19 -5.66 -12.55 -1.54
C ALA A 19 -4.56 -12.69 -2.62
N THR A 20 -4.39 -11.64 -3.42
CA THR A 20 -3.36 -11.54 -4.46
C THR A 20 -1.94 -11.58 -3.91
N PHE A 21 -1.73 -11.31 -2.62
CA PHE A 21 -0.41 -11.42 -2.00
C PHE A 21 -0.06 -12.87 -1.65
N THR A 22 -1.03 -13.78 -1.61
CA THR A 22 -0.86 -15.17 -1.16
C THR A 22 -1.04 -16.20 -2.27
N ASP A 23 -1.42 -15.78 -3.48
CA ASP A 23 -1.81 -16.66 -4.58
C ASP A 23 -0.66 -17.11 -5.49
N SER A 24 0.59 -16.86 -5.08
CA SER A 24 1.84 -17.22 -5.79
C SER A 24 2.03 -16.60 -7.19
N LEU A 25 1.05 -15.88 -7.71
CA LEU A 25 1.17 -15.21 -9.00
C LEU A 25 2.03 -13.94 -8.89
N PRO A 26 2.65 -13.48 -10.00
CA PRO A 26 3.50 -12.30 -10.00
C PRO A 26 2.86 -11.06 -9.37
N LEU A 27 3.66 -10.31 -8.61
CA LEU A 27 3.28 -9.08 -7.92
C LEU A 27 4.00 -7.86 -8.52
N PRO A 28 3.42 -6.65 -8.41
CA PRO A 28 4.13 -5.41 -8.74
C PRO A 28 5.44 -5.28 -7.97
N THR A 29 6.51 -4.90 -8.65
CA THR A 29 7.80 -4.62 -7.98
C THR A 29 7.67 -3.42 -7.03
N VAL A 30 6.90 -2.40 -7.44
CA VAL A 30 6.64 -1.21 -6.63
C VAL A 30 5.14 -0.93 -6.55
N ILE A 31 4.63 -0.71 -5.35
CA ILE A 31 3.32 -0.09 -5.14
C ILE A 31 3.53 1.34 -4.65
N VAL A 32 2.88 2.29 -5.33
CA VAL A 32 2.85 3.70 -4.96
C VAL A 32 1.45 4.03 -4.50
N PHE A 33 1.34 4.81 -3.43
CA PHE A 33 0.05 5.32 -2.93
C PHE A 33 0.04 6.85 -2.98
N ASP A 34 -1.11 7.45 -3.29
CA ASP A 34 -1.40 8.79 -2.78
C ASP A 34 -1.61 8.76 -1.25
N LEU A 35 -1.78 9.92 -0.63
CA LEU A 35 -2.05 10.06 0.80
C LEU A 35 -3.53 10.35 1.08
N ASP A 36 -3.95 11.57 0.77
CA ASP A 36 -5.28 12.06 1.09
C ASP A 36 -6.34 11.27 0.34
N TYR A 37 -7.40 10.84 1.03
CA TYR A 37 -8.46 9.95 0.53
C TYR A 37 -8.00 8.62 -0.07
N THR A 38 -6.72 8.26 0.07
CA THR A 38 -6.15 6.99 -0.37
C THR A 38 -5.69 6.14 0.82
N LEU A 39 -4.75 6.65 1.64
CA LEU A 39 -4.32 5.97 2.87
C LEU A 39 -5.15 6.40 4.08
N TRP A 40 -5.72 7.60 4.06
CA TRP A 40 -6.56 8.12 5.14
C TRP A 40 -7.75 8.95 4.61
N PRO A 41 -8.86 9.06 5.37
CA PRO A 41 -10.10 9.66 4.88
C PRO A 41 -10.18 11.19 5.05
N PHE A 42 -9.12 11.93 4.75
CA PHE A 42 -9.07 13.38 4.91
C PHE A 42 -7.97 14.02 4.04
N TRP A 43 -8.12 15.31 3.71
CA TRP A 43 -7.01 16.16 3.28
C TRP A 43 -6.18 16.65 4.46
N VAL A 44 -4.90 16.30 4.50
CA VAL A 44 -4.00 16.65 5.60
C VAL A 44 -3.73 18.16 5.72
N ASP A 45 -3.77 18.91 4.63
CA ASP A 45 -3.54 20.36 4.62
C ASP A 45 -4.78 21.19 4.94
N THR A 46 -5.95 20.57 5.02
CA THR A 46 -7.24 21.24 5.22
C THR A 46 -7.88 20.88 6.55
N HIS A 47 -7.91 19.59 6.90
CA HIS A 47 -8.61 19.12 8.08
C HIS A 47 -7.72 19.13 9.32
N VAL A 48 -6.43 18.80 9.18
CA VAL A 48 -5.54 18.57 10.32
C VAL A 48 -4.89 19.87 10.78
N SER A 49 -5.02 20.20 12.08
CA SER A 49 -4.35 21.38 12.66
C SER A 49 -3.07 21.02 13.41
N ALA A 50 -1.91 21.40 12.86
CA ALA A 50 -0.61 21.21 13.51
C ALA A 50 -0.47 21.98 14.86
N PRO A 51 0.37 21.52 15.79
CA PRO A 51 1.18 20.29 15.74
C PRO A 51 0.34 19.03 15.99
N VAL A 52 0.83 17.90 15.48
CA VAL A 52 0.23 16.57 15.71
C VAL A 52 1.07 15.77 16.70
N LYS A 53 0.42 14.87 17.44
CA LYS A 53 1.07 13.93 18.36
C LYS A 53 0.41 12.56 18.31
N PRO A 54 1.13 11.46 18.59
CA PRO A 54 0.51 10.14 18.73
C PRO A 54 -0.62 10.15 19.75
N GLN A 55 -1.71 9.43 19.45
CA GLN A 55 -2.71 9.11 20.46
C GLN A 55 -2.11 8.08 21.43
N ASN A 56 -2.39 8.24 22.73
CA ASN A 56 -1.96 7.24 23.71
C ASN A 56 -2.52 5.87 23.30
N SER A 57 -1.63 4.92 23.07
CA SER A 57 -2.01 3.55 22.74
C SER A 57 -2.27 2.76 24.03
N THR A 58 -3.29 1.91 24.01
CA THR A 58 -3.51 0.92 25.09
C THR A 58 -2.26 0.05 25.23
N PRO A 59 -1.85 -0.36 26.45
CA PRO A 59 -0.76 -1.32 26.61
C PRO A 59 -0.95 -2.55 25.72
N GLY A 60 0.06 -2.90 24.92
CA GLY A 60 0.00 -3.99 23.94
C GLY A 60 -0.50 -3.59 22.55
N ALA A 61 -1.07 -2.40 22.37
CA ALA A 61 -1.49 -1.89 21.06
C ALA A 61 -0.45 -0.93 20.46
N PHE A 62 -0.38 -0.87 19.13
CA PHE A 62 0.40 0.12 18.41
C PHE A 62 -0.44 1.35 18.05
N ASN A 63 0.22 2.50 17.88
CA ASN A 63 -0.50 3.74 17.63
C ASN A 63 -1.09 3.80 16.21
N THR A 64 -2.41 3.82 16.10
CA THR A 64 -3.14 3.91 14.82
C THR A 64 -3.74 5.29 14.56
N ARG A 65 -3.57 6.24 15.50
CA ARG A 65 -4.18 7.58 15.41
C ARG A 65 -3.21 8.68 15.86
N MET A 66 -3.29 9.83 15.21
CA MET A 66 -2.63 11.07 15.61
C MET A 66 -3.69 12.03 16.11
N LEU A 67 -3.38 12.75 17.18
CA LEU A 67 -4.18 13.85 17.69
C LEU A 67 -3.61 15.15 17.15
N ASP A 68 -4.46 16.00 16.62
CA ASP A 68 -4.09 17.35 16.22
C ASP A 68 -3.99 18.31 17.44
N ARG A 69 -3.80 19.61 17.21
CA ARG A 69 -3.69 20.61 18.29
C ARG A 69 -4.95 20.74 19.16
N TRP A 70 -6.11 20.37 18.62
CA TRP A 70 -7.41 20.43 19.30
C TRP A 70 -7.78 19.09 19.95
N GLY A 71 -6.97 18.06 19.74
CA GLY A 71 -7.22 16.70 20.23
C GLY A 71 -8.12 15.88 19.31
N GLU A 72 -8.33 16.32 18.06
CA GLU A 72 -9.11 15.59 17.07
C GLU A 72 -8.30 14.40 16.51
N PRO A 73 -8.87 13.19 16.45
CA PRO A 73 -8.15 12.00 16.03
C PRO A 73 -8.17 11.79 14.51
N TYR A 74 -7.00 11.57 13.93
CA TYR A 74 -6.78 11.29 12.52
C TYR A 74 -5.93 10.03 12.34
N GLY A 75 -6.21 9.19 11.34
CA GLY A 75 -5.33 8.07 11.02
C GLY A 75 -5.78 7.35 9.75
N PHE A 76 -5.14 6.22 9.47
CA PHE A 76 -5.42 5.45 8.26
C PHE A 76 -6.87 4.92 8.17
N TYR A 77 -7.26 4.53 6.96
CA TYR A 77 -8.34 3.54 6.78
C TYR A 77 -8.02 2.26 7.55
N SER A 78 -9.05 1.53 7.99
CA SER A 78 -8.92 0.44 8.96
C SER A 78 -8.01 -0.71 8.52
N GLU A 79 -7.97 -1.00 7.21
CA GLU A 79 -7.23 -2.15 6.67
C GLU A 79 -5.81 -1.79 6.21
N VAL A 80 -5.52 -0.50 6.01
CA VAL A 80 -4.23 -0.01 5.52
C VAL A 80 -3.04 -0.50 6.36
N PRO A 81 -3.05 -0.51 7.71
CA PRO A 81 -1.93 -1.06 8.47
C PRO A 81 -1.61 -2.50 8.07
N GLN A 82 -2.60 -3.37 7.92
CA GLN A 82 -2.35 -4.77 7.58
C GLN A 82 -1.91 -4.95 6.12
N ILE A 83 -2.46 -4.14 5.21
CA ILE A 83 -2.02 -4.10 3.80
C ILE A 83 -0.53 -3.73 3.71
N LEU A 84 -0.10 -2.70 4.42
CA LEU A 84 1.30 -2.24 4.41
C LEU A 84 2.24 -3.28 5.05
N ALA A 85 1.81 -3.93 6.13
CA ALA A 85 2.57 -5.02 6.75
C ALA A 85 2.74 -6.20 5.78
N ALA A 86 1.65 -6.62 5.12
CA ALA A 86 1.67 -7.73 4.18
C ALA A 86 2.51 -7.43 2.93
N ALA A 87 2.39 -6.22 2.38
CA ALA A 87 3.20 -5.79 1.24
C ALA A 87 4.70 -5.86 1.57
N ARG A 88 5.10 -5.42 2.76
CA ARG A 88 6.49 -5.52 3.25
C ARG A 88 6.95 -6.98 3.34
N GLU A 89 6.15 -7.89 3.91
CA GLU A 89 6.50 -9.30 4.01
C GLU A 89 6.68 -9.99 2.65
N LYS A 90 5.92 -9.54 1.65
CA LYS A 90 6.05 -10.00 0.26
C LYS A 90 7.21 -9.36 -0.49
N GLY A 91 7.99 -8.50 0.16
CA GLY A 91 9.09 -7.78 -0.47
C GLY A 91 8.60 -6.81 -1.53
N ILE A 92 7.37 -6.30 -1.46
CA ILE A 92 6.91 -5.23 -2.35
C ILE A 92 7.51 -3.91 -1.86
N VAL A 93 8.17 -3.19 -2.77
CA VAL A 93 8.67 -1.84 -2.47
C VAL A 93 7.49 -0.87 -2.44
N MET A 94 7.35 -0.11 -1.37
CA MET A 94 6.28 0.89 -1.24
C MET A 94 6.83 2.30 -1.35
N SER A 95 6.08 3.21 -1.97
CA SER A 95 6.38 4.64 -2.01
C SER A 95 5.12 5.49 -1.97
N LEU A 96 5.30 6.81 -1.91
CA LEU A 96 4.23 7.79 -1.88
C LEU A 96 4.36 8.77 -3.04
N ALA A 97 3.23 9.20 -3.58
CA ALA A 97 3.15 10.31 -4.52
C ALA A 97 1.98 11.21 -4.12
N SER A 98 2.21 12.25 -3.32
CA SER A 98 1.17 13.16 -2.81
C SER A 98 1.48 14.61 -3.14
N ARG A 99 0.41 15.34 -3.51
CA ARG A 99 0.47 16.76 -3.90
C ARG A 99 0.14 17.74 -2.78
N THR A 100 -0.03 17.26 -1.55
CA THR A 100 -0.39 18.12 -0.43
C THR A 100 0.51 19.36 -0.33
N HIS A 101 -0.10 20.50 0.03
CA HIS A 101 0.64 21.72 0.34
C HIS A 101 1.24 21.72 1.75
N ALA A 102 0.96 20.70 2.56
CA ALA A 102 1.50 20.54 3.92
C ALA A 102 2.43 19.31 4.04
N PRO A 103 3.58 19.28 3.30
CA PRO A 103 4.43 18.10 3.24
C PRO A 103 5.05 17.72 4.59
N ASP A 104 5.36 18.70 5.45
CA ASP A 104 5.93 18.42 6.76
C ASP A 104 4.90 17.84 7.72
N LEU A 105 3.66 18.34 7.68
CA LEU A 105 2.54 17.79 8.46
C LEU A 105 2.22 16.35 8.04
N ALA A 106 2.19 16.06 6.74
CA ALA A 106 2.04 14.70 6.23
C ALA A 106 3.14 13.75 6.71
N ARG A 107 4.40 14.22 6.75
CA ARG A 107 5.52 13.43 7.30
C ARG A 107 5.37 13.22 8.80
N ASP A 108 4.93 14.23 9.55
CA ASP A 108 4.73 14.10 11.00
C ASP A 108 3.60 13.13 11.33
N MET A 109 2.52 13.11 10.54
CA MET A 109 1.48 12.09 10.61
C MET A 109 2.08 10.68 10.42
N LEU A 110 2.83 10.46 9.33
CA LEU A 110 3.43 9.16 9.02
C LEU A 110 4.51 8.71 10.04
N LYS A 111 5.18 9.64 10.72
CA LYS A 111 6.15 9.32 11.79
C LYS A 111 5.47 8.78 13.05
N GLY A 112 4.27 9.27 13.37
CA GLY A 112 3.56 8.88 14.59
C GLY A 112 2.57 7.74 14.40
N LEU A 113 2.08 7.51 13.17
CA LEU A 113 1.29 6.33 12.82
C LEU A 113 2.17 5.08 12.73
N HIS A 114 1.69 3.98 13.29
CA HIS A 114 2.37 2.70 13.32
C HIS A 114 1.63 1.61 12.54
N VAL A 115 2.41 0.63 12.11
CA VAL A 115 2.00 -0.56 11.35
C VAL A 115 2.48 -1.82 12.10
N PRO A 116 1.72 -2.92 12.10
CA PRO A 116 2.17 -4.19 12.66
C PRO A 116 3.52 -4.63 12.10
N ALA A 117 4.36 -5.25 12.93
CA ALA A 117 5.64 -5.80 12.49
C ALA A 117 5.49 -7.09 11.66
N SER A 118 4.39 -7.81 11.89
CA SER A 118 4.01 -9.06 11.23
C SER A 118 2.50 -9.10 10.96
N THR A 119 2.11 -9.81 9.90
CA THR A 119 0.71 -10.11 9.56
C THR A 119 0.14 -11.30 10.32
N GLN A 120 1.00 -12.16 10.88
CA GLN A 120 0.57 -13.26 11.74
C GLN A 120 0.19 -12.73 13.11
N GLY A 121 -1.06 -12.96 13.50
CA GLY A 121 -1.61 -12.49 14.77
C GLY A 121 -0.88 -13.09 15.97
N GLU A 122 -0.72 -12.28 17.02
CA GLU A 122 -0.21 -12.55 18.36
C GLU A 122 -0.07 -14.05 18.74
N SER A 123 0.98 -14.71 18.25
CA SER A 123 1.51 -15.93 18.85
C SER A 123 2.10 -15.53 20.20
N LYS A 124 1.59 -16.12 21.28
CA LYS A 124 1.99 -15.87 22.69
C LYS A 124 3.48 -16.14 23.00
N GLU A 125 4.29 -16.48 22.02
CA GLU A 125 5.71 -16.82 22.15
C GLU A 125 6.66 -15.89 21.40
N ASP A 126 6.16 -14.96 20.56
CA ASP A 126 7.03 -14.01 19.87
C ASP A 126 7.31 -12.79 20.75
N GLN A 127 8.54 -12.73 21.23
CA GLN A 127 9.12 -11.58 21.91
C GLN A 127 8.80 -10.27 21.18
N GLU A 128 8.09 -9.35 21.84
CA GLU A 128 8.34 -7.91 21.80
C GLU A 128 8.63 -7.29 20.41
N THR A 129 7.93 -7.71 19.35
CA THR A 129 8.16 -7.13 18.02
C THR A 129 7.59 -5.72 17.98
N LYS A 130 8.49 -4.73 18.11
CA LYS A 130 8.12 -3.32 18.13
C LYS A 130 7.41 -2.95 16.82
N PRO A 131 6.24 -2.29 16.88
CA PRO A 131 5.55 -1.85 15.69
C PRO A 131 6.41 -0.87 14.88
N LEU A 132 6.22 -0.86 13.57
CA LEU A 132 7.00 -0.06 12.63
C LEU A 132 6.34 1.30 12.45
N ARG A 133 7.12 2.38 12.33
CA ARG A 133 6.57 3.68 11.93
C ARG A 133 6.20 3.60 10.45
N ALA A 134 5.04 4.12 10.09
CA ALA A 134 4.57 4.06 8.72
C ALA A 134 5.54 4.74 7.75
N ILE A 135 6.16 5.85 8.14
CA ILE A 135 7.15 6.56 7.31
C ILE A 135 8.34 5.68 6.89
N ASP A 136 8.74 4.70 7.71
CA ASP A 136 9.89 3.83 7.44
C ASP A 136 9.59 2.75 6.40
N LEU A 137 8.30 2.55 6.06
CA LEU A 137 7.86 1.61 5.04
C LEU A 137 7.92 2.20 3.63
N PHE A 138 7.89 3.53 3.51
CA PHE A 138 7.83 4.22 2.22
C PHE A 138 9.21 4.67 1.78
N ILE A 139 9.72 4.04 0.73
CA ILE A 139 11.01 4.36 0.12
C ILE A 139 10.85 5.57 -0.79
N HIS A 140 11.71 6.58 -0.62
CA HIS A 140 11.75 7.79 -1.43
C HIS A 140 10.38 8.49 -1.60
N PRO A 141 9.67 8.82 -0.51
CA PRO A 141 8.32 9.36 -0.59
C PRO A 141 8.32 10.73 -1.28
N GLN A 142 7.51 10.85 -2.34
CA GLN A 142 7.31 12.08 -3.08
C GLN A 142 6.11 12.83 -2.49
N ILE A 143 6.36 13.77 -1.57
CA ILE A 143 5.31 14.56 -0.90
C ILE A 143 5.62 16.04 -1.13
N TYR A 144 4.99 16.63 -2.15
CA TYR A 144 5.09 18.05 -2.52
C TYR A 144 4.09 18.42 -3.62
N PRO A 145 3.66 19.68 -3.74
CA PRO A 145 2.80 20.11 -4.86
C PRO A 145 3.46 19.89 -6.23
N GLY A 146 2.73 19.33 -7.19
CA GLY A 146 3.22 19.11 -8.56
C GLY A 146 2.40 18.08 -9.34
N SER A 147 2.83 17.73 -10.57
CA SER A 147 2.18 16.68 -11.34
C SER A 147 2.60 15.29 -10.86
N LYS A 148 1.68 14.31 -10.80
CA LYS A 148 2.02 12.92 -10.42
C LYS A 148 3.09 12.34 -11.35
N THR A 149 3.09 12.68 -12.64
CA THR A 149 4.15 12.27 -13.57
C THR A 149 5.55 12.75 -13.15
N THR A 150 5.67 13.94 -12.55
CA THR A 150 6.93 14.42 -11.98
C THR A 150 7.34 13.61 -10.75
N HIS A 151 6.39 13.24 -9.90
CA HIS A 151 6.63 12.39 -8.73
C HIS A 151 7.22 11.04 -9.17
N PHE A 152 6.58 10.36 -10.14
CA PHE A 152 7.05 9.07 -10.64
C PHE A 152 8.44 9.13 -11.29
N ARG A 153 8.73 10.15 -12.11
CA ARG A 153 10.08 10.33 -12.70
C ARG A 153 11.16 10.53 -11.62
N ARG A 154 10.85 11.29 -10.57
CA ARG A 154 11.77 11.48 -9.44
C ARG A 154 11.94 10.21 -8.62
N LEU A 155 10.85 9.50 -8.33
CA LEU A 155 10.86 8.21 -7.64
C LEU A 155 11.76 7.21 -8.37
N GLN A 156 11.57 7.01 -9.67
CA GLN A 156 12.41 6.11 -10.47
C GLN A 156 13.88 6.52 -10.44
N THR A 157 14.16 7.83 -10.52
CA THR A 157 15.53 8.36 -10.42
C THR A 157 16.16 8.06 -9.06
N GLN A 158 15.40 8.18 -7.96
CA GLN A 158 15.88 7.89 -6.61
C GLN A 158 16.06 6.40 -6.35
N LEU A 159 15.13 5.56 -6.82
CA LEU A 159 15.27 4.09 -6.78
C LEU A 159 16.51 3.61 -7.54
N LYS A 160 16.86 4.26 -8.66
CA LYS A 160 18.10 3.97 -9.38
C LYS A 160 19.36 4.34 -8.59
N LYS A 161 19.34 5.47 -7.88
CA LYS A 161 20.49 5.98 -7.11
C LYS A 161 20.69 5.26 -5.77
N SER A 162 19.60 4.89 -5.14
CA SER A 162 19.56 4.26 -3.82
C SER A 162 18.52 3.15 -3.87
N PRO A 163 18.92 1.96 -4.38
CA PRO A 163 18.01 0.84 -4.54
C PRO A 163 17.55 0.33 -3.16
N PRO A 164 16.35 -0.27 -3.09
CA PRO A 164 15.89 -0.95 -1.89
C PRO A 164 16.85 -2.12 -1.54
N PRO A 165 16.92 -2.52 -0.25
CA PRO A 165 17.71 -3.68 0.16
C PRO A 165 17.27 -4.94 -0.62
N SER A 166 18.24 -5.79 -0.98
CA SER A 166 18.06 -6.94 -1.88
C SER A 166 17.02 -7.97 -1.43
N SER A 167 16.59 -7.96 -0.16
CA SER A 167 15.49 -8.78 0.35
C SER A 167 14.10 -8.31 -0.09
N ALA A 168 13.96 -7.08 -0.59
CA ALA A 168 12.71 -6.51 -1.09
C ALA A 168 12.59 -6.57 -2.63
N VAL A 169 13.38 -7.40 -3.31
CA VAL A 169 13.26 -7.59 -4.77
C VAL A 169 13.31 -9.09 -5.04
N GLY A 170 12.20 -9.77 -4.76
CA GLY A 170 11.98 -11.20 -5.04
C GLY A 170 11.50 -11.50 -6.46
N GLY A 171 11.83 -10.65 -7.44
CA GLY A 171 11.36 -10.80 -8.82
C GLY A 171 12.16 -11.82 -9.63
N SER A 172 11.46 -12.81 -10.18
CA SER A 172 11.96 -13.84 -11.09
C SER A 172 12.58 -13.24 -12.37
N GLY A 173 13.89 -13.44 -12.56
CA GLY A 173 14.51 -13.55 -13.89
C GLY A 173 14.99 -12.27 -14.58
N HIS A 174 16.25 -11.88 -14.35
CA HIS A 174 17.35 -11.88 -15.34
C HIS A 174 18.56 -11.12 -14.76
N GLY A 175 19.58 -11.89 -14.43
CA GLY A 175 20.83 -11.43 -13.84
C GLY A 175 21.54 -10.36 -14.67
N GLY A 176 22.09 -9.39 -13.94
CA GLY A 176 23.01 -8.38 -14.44
C GLY A 176 23.41 -7.47 -13.29
N GLN A 177 24.62 -7.65 -12.77
CA GLN A 177 25.26 -6.74 -11.83
C GLN A 177 25.43 -5.36 -12.50
N GLY A 178 24.46 -4.47 -12.26
CA GLY A 178 24.47 -3.08 -12.74
C GLY A 178 23.13 -2.44 -12.40
N GLY A 179 23.14 -1.35 -11.62
CA GLY A 179 21.94 -0.71 -11.04
C GLY A 179 20.80 -0.50 -12.05
N ARG A 180 19.90 -1.48 -12.13
CA ARG A 180 18.81 -1.52 -13.10
C ARG A 180 17.72 -0.57 -12.63
N THR A 181 17.32 0.31 -13.53
CA THR A 181 16.17 1.19 -13.30
C THR A 181 14.91 0.34 -13.31
N ILE A 182 14.04 0.48 -12.29
CA ILE A 182 12.74 -0.19 -12.26
C ILE A 182 11.86 0.45 -13.34
N PRO A 183 11.40 -0.30 -14.35
CA PRO A 183 10.48 0.19 -15.38
C PRO A 183 9.19 0.75 -14.77
N PHE A 184 8.52 1.67 -15.47
CA PHE A 184 7.25 2.21 -14.97
C PHE A 184 6.11 1.20 -15.00
N ASP A 185 6.08 0.31 -15.99
CA ASP A 185 5.07 -0.74 -16.06
C ASP A 185 5.12 -1.66 -14.84
N GLU A 186 6.29 -1.90 -14.25
CA GLU A 186 6.53 -2.64 -12.99
C GLU A 186 5.93 -1.97 -11.73
N MET A 187 5.35 -0.78 -11.89
CA MET A 187 4.73 -0.02 -10.80
C MET A 187 3.19 -0.10 -10.87
N LEU A 188 2.56 -0.22 -9.70
CA LEU A 188 1.12 -0.06 -9.50
C LEU A 188 0.88 1.17 -8.64
N PHE A 189 -0.09 2.00 -9.02
CA PHE A 189 -0.40 3.25 -8.35
C PHE A 189 -1.87 3.32 -7.94
N PHE A 190 -2.11 3.56 -6.64
CA PHE A 190 -3.43 3.81 -6.06
C PHE A 190 -3.63 5.29 -5.77
N ASP A 191 -4.74 5.85 -6.23
CA ASP A 191 -5.09 7.26 -6.09
C ASP A 191 -6.61 7.44 -6.21
N ASP A 192 -7.22 8.32 -5.41
CA ASP A 192 -8.66 8.60 -5.44
C ASP A 192 -9.05 9.58 -6.55
N GLU A 193 -8.10 10.37 -7.06
CA GLU A 193 -8.36 11.41 -8.04
C GLU A 193 -8.11 10.90 -9.47
N GLY A 194 -9.20 10.62 -10.20
CA GLY A 194 -9.13 10.10 -11.58
C GLY A 194 -8.32 10.94 -12.58
N ARG A 195 -8.09 12.25 -12.33
CA ARG A 195 -7.21 13.09 -13.15
C ARG A 195 -5.74 12.66 -13.14
N ASN A 196 -5.32 11.91 -12.12
CA ASN A 196 -3.96 11.40 -11.96
C ASN A 196 -3.68 10.17 -12.82
N ARG A 197 -4.67 9.64 -13.54
CA ARG A 197 -4.53 8.54 -14.51
C ARG A 197 -3.52 8.84 -15.62
N ASN A 198 -3.16 10.10 -15.83
CA ASN A 198 -2.15 10.47 -16.82
C ASN A 198 -0.78 9.82 -16.58
N VAL A 199 -0.46 9.35 -15.37
CA VAL A 199 0.76 8.53 -15.15
C VAL A 199 0.75 7.23 -15.93
N GLU A 200 -0.42 6.64 -16.16
CA GLU A 200 -0.58 5.43 -16.95
C GLU A 200 -0.36 5.70 -18.43
N THR A 201 -1.00 6.75 -18.96
CA THR A 201 -0.90 7.07 -20.39
C THR A 201 0.45 7.66 -20.77
N GLU A 202 1.08 8.44 -19.89
CA GLU A 202 2.36 9.11 -20.18
C GLU A 202 3.59 8.27 -19.83
N LEU A 203 3.53 7.41 -18.82
CA LEU A 203 4.69 6.67 -18.31
C LEU A 203 4.56 5.15 -18.40
N GLY A 204 3.35 4.61 -18.50
CA GLY A 204 3.11 3.16 -18.54
C GLY A 204 2.84 2.51 -17.18
N VAL A 205 2.81 3.29 -16.09
CA VAL A 205 2.41 2.83 -14.74
C VAL A 205 1.01 2.24 -14.78
N THR A 206 0.72 1.17 -14.05
CA THR A 206 -0.68 0.76 -13.87
C THR A 206 -1.37 1.69 -12.88
N PHE A 207 -2.36 2.46 -13.33
CA PHE A 207 -3.16 3.34 -12.46
C PHE A 207 -4.45 2.64 -12.03
N TYR A 208 -4.73 2.67 -10.73
CA TYR A 208 -5.95 2.13 -10.15
C TYR A 208 -6.65 3.17 -9.27
N LEU A 209 -7.94 3.41 -9.56
CA LEU A 209 -8.77 4.43 -8.91
C LEU A 209 -9.37 3.86 -7.62
N VAL A 210 -9.21 4.56 -6.50
CA VAL A 210 -9.78 4.17 -5.20
C VAL A 210 -10.74 5.24 -4.65
N PRO A 211 -12.02 5.25 -5.07
CA PRO A 211 -12.94 6.34 -4.74
C PRO A 211 -13.27 6.46 -3.24
N ASP A 212 -13.18 5.35 -2.52
CA ASP A 212 -13.50 5.26 -1.09
C ASP A 212 -12.25 4.97 -0.22
N GLY A 213 -11.06 5.16 -0.80
CA GLY A 213 -9.79 4.82 -0.18
C GLY A 213 -9.38 3.37 -0.37
N VAL A 214 -8.15 3.05 0.06
CA VAL A 214 -7.59 1.72 -0.09
C VAL A 214 -8.12 0.78 0.99
N ASP A 215 -8.72 -0.31 0.54
CA ASP A 215 -8.97 -1.51 1.33
C ASP A 215 -8.35 -2.74 0.64
N ARG A 216 -8.51 -3.91 1.25
CA ARG A 216 -7.98 -5.16 0.71
C ARG A 216 -8.52 -5.49 -0.67
N GLU A 217 -9.81 -5.26 -0.91
CA GLU A 217 -10.46 -5.58 -2.18
C GLU A 217 -10.00 -4.65 -3.30
N GLU A 218 -9.73 -3.38 -2.99
CA GLU A 218 -9.12 -2.44 -3.92
C GLU A 218 -7.67 -2.85 -4.26
N VAL A 219 -6.89 -3.32 -3.29
CA VAL A 219 -5.54 -3.85 -3.57
C VAL A 219 -5.60 -5.06 -4.49
N ASP A 220 -6.49 -6.02 -4.20
CA ASP A 220 -6.65 -7.21 -5.05
C ASP A 220 -7.04 -6.83 -6.49
N ARG A 221 -7.98 -5.90 -6.66
CA ARG A 221 -8.38 -5.41 -7.98
C ARG A 221 -7.25 -4.65 -8.68
N GLY A 222 -6.48 -3.83 -7.96
CA GLY A 222 -5.32 -3.13 -8.51
C GLY A 222 -4.21 -4.08 -8.98
N VAL A 223 -3.90 -5.11 -8.21
CA VAL A 223 -2.93 -6.15 -8.60
C VAL A 223 -3.44 -6.92 -9.83
N TRP A 224 -4.72 -7.25 -9.89
CA TRP A 224 -5.30 -7.90 -11.07
C TRP A 224 -5.26 -7.02 -12.33
N GLU A 225 -5.51 -5.72 -12.23
CA GLU A 225 -5.32 -4.81 -13.37
C GLU A 225 -3.86 -4.74 -13.82
N TRP A 226 -2.91 -4.76 -12.87
CA TRP A 226 -1.48 -4.82 -13.18
C TRP A 226 -1.07 -6.13 -13.86
N ARG A 227 -1.63 -7.26 -13.42
CA ARG A 227 -1.44 -8.60 -14.00
C ARG A 227 -2.03 -8.72 -15.40
N LYS A 228 -3.24 -8.21 -15.59
CA LYS A 228 -3.94 -8.20 -16.89
C LYS A 228 -3.15 -7.48 -17.97
N ARG A 229 -2.50 -6.35 -17.62
CA ARG A 229 -1.62 -5.61 -18.53
C ARG A 229 -0.35 -6.37 -18.93
N ARG A 230 -0.06 -7.49 -18.25
CA ARG A 230 1.04 -8.42 -18.52
C ARG A 230 0.59 -9.75 -19.11
N GLY A 231 -0.70 -9.88 -19.45
CA GLY A 231 -1.26 -11.12 -19.97
C GLY A 231 -1.45 -12.22 -18.92
N ILE A 232 -1.31 -11.91 -17.62
CA ILE A 232 -1.63 -12.86 -16.54
C ILE A 232 -3.14 -12.82 -16.29
N THR A 233 -3.75 -13.99 -16.22
CA THR A 233 -5.20 -14.19 -16.18
C THR A 233 -5.61 -15.10 -15.02
N SER A 234 -6.92 -15.25 -14.81
CA SER A 234 -7.43 -16.21 -13.82
C SER A 234 -7.18 -17.68 -14.21
N ASN A 235 -6.85 -17.98 -15.48
CA ASN A 235 -6.42 -19.33 -15.85
C ASN A 235 -5.08 -19.67 -15.21
N ASP A 236 -4.16 -18.70 -15.14
CA ASP A 236 -2.84 -18.90 -14.55
C ASP A 236 -2.97 -19.24 -13.05
N LEU A 237 -3.89 -18.56 -12.35
CA LEU A 237 -4.20 -18.89 -10.95
C LEU A 237 -4.67 -20.35 -10.79
N ARG A 238 -5.64 -20.77 -11.62
CA ARG A 238 -6.18 -22.14 -11.57
C ARG A 238 -5.11 -23.19 -11.86
N ASN A 239 -4.18 -22.89 -12.76
CA ASN A 239 -3.10 -23.81 -13.10
C ASN A 239 -2.13 -23.96 -11.92
N GLU A 240 -1.77 -22.86 -11.25
CA GLU A 240 -0.92 -22.90 -10.04
C GLU A 240 -1.58 -23.67 -8.90
N GLU A 241 -2.88 -23.44 -8.66
CA GLU A 241 -3.65 -24.19 -7.63
C GLU A 241 -3.66 -25.69 -7.93
N GLN A 242 -3.89 -26.08 -9.19
CA GLN A 242 -3.86 -27.50 -9.60
C GLN A 242 -2.47 -28.13 -9.46
N MET A 243 -1.40 -27.39 -9.77
CA MET A 243 -0.03 -27.89 -9.58
C MET A 243 0.30 -28.10 -8.11
N ALA A 244 -0.07 -27.16 -7.23
CA ALA A 244 0.13 -27.30 -5.79
C ALA A 244 -0.64 -28.49 -5.19
N GLU A 245 -1.85 -28.78 -5.69
CA GLU A 245 -2.64 -29.97 -5.28
C GLU A 245 -2.00 -31.30 -5.71
N LEU A 246 -1.26 -31.33 -6.83
CA LEU A 246 -0.59 -32.53 -7.32
C LEU A 246 0.74 -32.81 -6.62
N GLU A 247 1.38 -31.80 -6.03
CA GLU A 247 2.66 -31.89 -5.34
C GLU A 247 2.55 -32.12 -3.82
N GLY A 248 1.35 -31.97 -3.23
CA GLY A 248 1.05 -32.18 -1.81
C GLY A 248 0.55 -33.59 -1.48
#